data_AF-A0A2E0MEX1-F1
#
_entry.id   AF-A0A2E0MEX1-F1
#
_cell.length_a   1.000
_cell.length_b   1.000
_cell.length_c   1.000
_cell.angle_alpha   90.00
_cell.angle_beta   90.00
_cell.angle_gamma   90.00
#
_symmetry.space_group_name_H-M   'P 1'
#
loop_
_entity.id
_entity.type
_entity.pdbx_description
1 polymer ?
#
loop_
_entity_poly.entity_id
_entity_poly.type
_entity_poly.pdbx_seq_one_letter_code
_entity_poly.pdbx_strand_id
1 'polypeptide(L)'
;MEGEIWSTLHTARIANAVFFISMMVSIWIAARFSSVAAEKGINMVGKIICSLFAIGVFMGNWTVGSTVMNSYSGFAKAFEMLGETGVELSPMATGYIEYFGTEMTGMPNPVMMLVGVTGLLIALAPLWFNSSD
;
A
#
# COMPACT_ATOMS: atom_id res chain seq x y z
N MET A 1 -21.45 -0.85 -20.89
CA MET A 1 -21.66 -0.37 -19.51
C MET A 1 -20.98 -1.29 -18.50
N GLU A 2 -21.56 -2.43 -18.07
CA GLU A 2 -20.90 -3.30 -17.07
C GLU A 2 -19.52 -3.81 -17.56
N GLY A 3 -19.43 -4.28 -18.81
CA GLY A 3 -18.17 -4.73 -19.40
C GLY A 3 -17.06 -3.67 -19.48
N GLU A 4 -17.42 -2.39 -19.55
CA GLU A 4 -16.45 -1.29 -19.56
C GLU A 4 -15.86 -1.06 -18.16
N ILE A 5 -16.67 -1.21 -17.11
CA ILE A 5 -16.22 -1.17 -15.72
C ILE A 5 -15.23 -2.32 -15.47
N TRP A 6 -15.54 -3.53 -15.94
CA TRP A 6 -14.63 -4.68 -15.86
C TRP A 6 -13.32 -4.47 -16.61
N SER A 7 -13.38 -3.93 -17.83
CA SER A 7 -12.19 -3.62 -18.62
C SER A 7 -11.30 -2.59 -17.92
N THR A 8 -11.90 -1.54 -17.37
CA THR A 8 -11.18 -0.48 -16.64
C THR A 8 -10.56 -1.03 -15.35
N LEU A 9 -11.28 -1.89 -14.61
CA LEU A 9 -10.75 -2.57 -13.43
C LEU A 9 -9.54 -3.45 -13.78
N HIS A 10 -9.57 -4.15 -14.92
CA HIS A 10 -8.43 -4.96 -15.36
C HIS A 10 -7.17 -4.10 -15.54
N THR A 11 -7.29 -2.95 -16.19
CA THR A 11 -6.18 -1.98 -16.34
C THR A 11 -5.74 -1.41 -15.00
N ALA A 12 -6.67 -1.05 -14.10
CA ALA A 12 -6.35 -0.54 -12.78
C ALA A 12 -5.56 -1.54 -11.92
N ARG A 13 -5.84 -2.85 -12.05
CA ARG A 13 -5.08 -3.90 -11.34
C ARG A 13 -3.61 -3.93 -11.76
N ILE A 14 -3.29 -3.64 -13.02
CA ILE A 14 -1.90 -3.54 -13.49
C ILE A 14 -1.21 -2.35 -12.82
N ALA A 15 -1.87 -1.19 -12.75
CA ALA A 15 -1.34 -0.02 -12.04
C ALA A 15 -1.12 -0.31 -10.54
N ASN A 16 -2.06 -1.00 -9.90
CA ASN A 16 -1.94 -1.42 -8.49
C ASN A 16 -0.73 -2.34 -8.26
N ALA A 17 -0.42 -3.24 -9.21
CA ALA A 17 0.76 -4.09 -9.13
C ALA A 17 2.07 -3.27 -9.21
N VAL A 18 2.11 -2.22 -10.05
CA VAL A 18 3.26 -1.30 -10.13
C VAL A 18 3.44 -0.53 -8.82
N PHE A 19 2.36 -0.03 -8.22
CA PHE A 19 2.41 0.61 -6.91
C PHE A 19 2.95 -0.33 -5.82
N PHE A 20 2.52 -1.59 -5.82
CA PHE A 20 3.02 -2.59 -4.89
C PHE A 20 4.53 -2.80 -5.05
N ILE A 21 5.03 -2.98 -6.28
CA ILE A 21 6.46 -3.15 -6.55
C ILE A 21 7.26 -1.91 -6.13
N SER A 22 6.78 -0.71 -6.48
CA SER A 22 7.43 0.55 -6.07
C SER A 22 7.59 0.62 -4.56
N MET A 23 6.55 0.19 -3.82
CA MET A 23 6.59 0.21 -2.36
C MET A 23 7.58 -0.80 -1.79
N MET A 24 7.65 -2.01 -2.35
CA MET A 24 8.61 -3.02 -1.91
C MET A 24 10.05 -2.54 -2.14
N VAL A 25 10.31 -1.90 -3.28
CA VAL A 25 11.61 -1.31 -3.59
C VAL A 25 11.94 -0.17 -2.62
N SER A 26 11.00 0.74 -2.32
CA SER A 26 11.21 1.82 -1.36
C SER A 26 11.55 1.31 0.05
N ILE A 27 10.88 0.26 0.53
CA ILE A 27 11.19 -0.39 1.82
C ILE A 27 12.61 -0.96 1.80
N TRP A 28 12.95 -1.71 0.75
CA TRP A 28 14.28 -2.28 0.59
C TRP A 28 15.37 -1.19 0.57
N ILE A 29 15.13 -0.08 -0.12
CA ILE A 29 16.04 1.08 -0.16
C ILE A 29 16.23 1.64 1.25
N ALA A 30 15.14 1.89 2.02
CA ALA A 30 15.24 2.40 3.39
C ALA A 30 16.04 1.49 4.31
N ALA A 31 15.81 0.17 4.22
CA ALA A 31 16.58 -0.81 4.97
C ALA A 31 18.06 -0.80 4.59
N ARG A 32 18.37 -0.75 3.28
CA ARG A 32 19.75 -0.78 2.80
C ARG A 32 20.53 0.48 3.19
N PHE A 33 19.92 1.66 3.05
CA PHE A 33 20.53 2.91 3.51
C PHE A 33 20.83 2.87 5.00
N SER A 34 19.89 2.37 5.80
CA SER A 34 20.04 2.30 7.27
C SER A 34 21.13 1.32 7.71
N SER A 35 21.23 0.16 7.07
CA SER A 35 22.31 -0.81 7.30
C SER A 35 23.69 -0.21 6.99
N VAL A 36 23.85 0.41 5.82
CA VAL A 36 25.13 1.00 5.40
C VAL A 36 25.49 2.21 6.27
N ALA A 37 24.50 3.01 6.66
CA ALA A 37 24.65 4.09 7.62
C ALA A 37 25.21 3.61 8.96
N ALA A 38 24.64 2.53 9.49
CA ALA A 38 25.08 1.93 10.76
C ALA A 38 26.52 1.41 10.67
N GLU A 39 26.87 0.68 9.60
CA GLU A 39 28.23 0.18 9.35
C GLU A 39 29.29 1.30 9.29
N LYS A 40 28.90 2.47 8.78
CA LYS A 40 29.78 3.65 8.68
C LYS A 40 29.88 4.46 9.97
N GLY A 41 29.18 4.07 11.04
CA GLY A 41 29.27 4.75 12.33
C GLY A 41 28.77 6.20 12.29
N ILE A 42 27.68 6.46 11.58
CA ILE A 42 27.13 7.83 11.49
C ILE A 42 26.73 8.41 12.85
N ASN A 43 26.82 9.73 12.97
CA ASN A 43 26.44 10.46 14.18
C ASN A 43 24.91 10.50 14.39
N MET A 44 24.48 11.09 15.50
CA MET A 44 23.05 11.22 15.86
C MET A 44 22.22 11.90 14.76
N VAL A 45 22.74 12.95 14.14
CA VAL A 45 22.05 13.68 13.07
C VAL A 45 21.78 12.76 11.88
N GLY A 46 22.77 11.96 11.47
CA GLY A 46 22.58 10.97 10.41
C GLY A 46 21.53 9.92 10.75
N LYS A 47 21.53 9.40 11.99
CA LYS A 47 20.53 8.40 12.44
C LYS A 47 19.11 8.96 12.35
N ILE A 48 18.92 10.22 12.73
CA ILE A 48 17.63 10.91 12.63
C ILE A 48 17.20 11.04 11.17
N ILE A 49 18.09 11.45 10.27
CA ILE A 49 17.78 11.57 8.83
C ILE A 49 17.34 10.23 8.24
N CYS A 50 18.08 9.15 8.48
CA CYS A 50 17.71 7.81 8.00
C CYS A 50 16.38 7.32 8.60
N SER A 51 16.12 7.63 9.87
CA SER A 51 14.87 7.26 10.55
C SER A 51 13.66 8.01 9.96
N LEU A 52 13.79 9.32 9.70
CA LEU A 52 12.75 10.11 9.07
C LEU A 52 12.45 9.62 7.65
N PHE A 53 13.49 9.22 6.90
CA PHE A 53 13.31 8.59 5.59
C PHE A 53 12.52 7.27 5.70
N ALA A 54 12.88 6.39 6.63
CA ALA A 54 12.17 5.13 6.86
C ALA A 54 10.70 5.34 7.27
N ILE A 55 10.42 6.33 8.12
CA ILE A 55 9.06 6.73 8.50
C ILE A 55 8.29 7.26 7.28
N GLY A 56 8.91 8.09 6.44
CA GLY A 56 8.31 8.58 5.21
C GLY A 56 7.94 7.44 4.25
N VAL A 57 8.80 6.44 4.11
CA VAL A 57 8.52 5.22 3.34
C VAL A 57 7.34 4.46 3.96
N PHE A 58 7.29 4.29 5.28
CA PHE A 58 6.14 3.67 5.95
C PHE A 58 4.81 4.42 5.71
N MET A 59 4.82 5.75 5.81
CA MET A 59 3.65 6.57 5.52
C MET A 59 3.23 6.50 4.05
N GLY A 60 4.21 6.41 3.14
CA GLY A 60 3.99 6.15 1.72
C GLY A 60 3.29 4.79 1.50
N ASN A 61 3.75 3.74 2.18
CA ASN A 61 3.11 2.42 2.14
C ASN A 61 1.66 2.48 2.60
N TRP A 62 1.40 3.21 3.69
CA TRP A 62 0.06 3.39 4.21
C TRP A 62 -0.86 4.10 3.21
N THR A 63 -0.36 5.16 2.60
CA THR A 63 -1.13 5.96 1.62
C THR A 63 -1.43 5.16 0.36
N VAL A 64 -0.42 4.47 -0.17
CA VAL A 64 -0.55 3.64 -1.37
C VAL A 64 -1.47 2.44 -1.10
N GLY A 65 -1.28 1.75 0.02
CA GLY A 65 -2.11 0.61 0.40
C GLY A 65 -3.59 0.97 0.57
N SER A 66 -3.87 2.14 1.16
CA SER A 66 -5.25 2.65 1.28
C SER A 66 -5.83 3.03 -0.09
N THR A 67 -5.04 3.69 -0.94
CA THR A 67 -5.45 4.05 -2.31
C THR A 67 -5.80 2.82 -3.14
N VAL A 68 -5.01 1.74 -3.04
CA VAL A 68 -5.28 0.48 -3.74
C VAL A 68 -6.59 -0.14 -3.27
N MET A 69 -6.86 -0.16 -1.96
CA MET A 69 -8.14 -0.65 -1.41
C MET A 69 -9.31 0.21 -1.90
N ASN A 70 -9.17 1.53 -1.84
CA ASN A 70 -10.18 2.47 -2.30
C ASN A 70 -10.44 2.38 -3.81
N SER A 71 -9.45 1.95 -4.60
CA SER A 71 -9.68 1.66 -6.02
C SER A 71 -10.71 0.55 -6.18
N TYR A 72 -10.61 -0.55 -5.42
CA TYR A 72 -11.57 -1.64 -5.50
C TYR A 72 -12.97 -1.23 -5.05
N SER A 73 -13.08 -0.51 -3.93
CA SER A 73 -14.37 0.01 -3.43
C SER A 73 -14.97 1.06 -4.37
N GLY A 74 -14.14 1.85 -5.06
CA GLY A 74 -14.59 2.77 -6.10
C GLY A 74 -15.22 2.05 -7.30
N PHE A 75 -14.65 0.92 -7.74
CA PHE A 75 -15.29 0.09 -8.77
C PHE A 75 -16.56 -0.59 -8.28
N ALA A 76 -16.61 -1.02 -7.01
CA ALA A 76 -17.85 -1.55 -6.41
C ALA A 76 -18.95 -0.48 -6.42
N LYS A 77 -18.62 0.77 -6.06
CA LYS A 77 -19.55 1.89 -6.13
C LYS A 77 -20.02 2.16 -7.56
N ALA A 78 -19.14 2.00 -8.56
CA ALA A 78 -19.53 2.14 -9.97
C ALA A 78 -20.55 1.07 -10.40
N PHE A 79 -20.40 -0.19 -9.96
CA PHE A 79 -21.41 -1.22 -10.21
C PHE A 79 -22.73 -0.93 -9.50
N GLU A 80 -22.69 -0.51 -8.23
CA GLU A 80 -23.89 -0.14 -7.47
C GLU A 80 -24.68 0.97 -8.20
N MET A 81 -24.01 2.05 -8.60
CA MET A 81 -24.63 3.14 -9.37
C MET A 81 -25.18 2.67 -10.72
N LEU A 82 -24.54 1.71 -11.38
CA LEU A 82 -25.07 1.13 -12.62
C LEU A 82 -26.38 0.37 -12.35
N GLY A 83 -26.47 -0.39 -11.27
CA GLY A 83 -27.70 -1.07 -10.86
C GLY A 83 -28.84 -0.11 -10.53
N GLU A 84 -28.52 1.04 -9.92
CA GLU A 84 -29.49 2.11 -9.62
C GLU A 84 -30.14 2.71 -10.88
N THR A 85 -29.52 2.57 -12.06
CA THR A 85 -30.12 3.00 -13.34
C THR A 85 -31.21 2.06 -13.87
N GLY A 86 -31.45 0.93 -13.19
CA GLY A 86 -32.41 -0.10 -13.60
C GLY A 86 -31.81 -1.17 -14.52
N VAL A 87 -30.49 -1.15 -14.74
CA VAL A 87 -29.77 -2.22 -15.45
C VAL A 87 -29.60 -3.41 -14.51
N GLU A 88 -29.98 -4.60 -14.96
CA GLU A 88 -29.73 -5.84 -14.22
C GLU A 88 -28.23 -6.14 -14.21
N LEU A 89 -27.65 -6.19 -13.00
CA LEU A 89 -26.23 -6.51 -12.80
C LEU A 89 -26.00 -8.02 -12.86
N SER A 90 -24.84 -8.41 -13.40
CA SER A 90 -24.44 -9.81 -13.35
C SER A 90 -24.21 -10.29 -11.90
N PRO A 91 -24.38 -11.60 -11.61
CA PRO A 91 -24.06 -12.15 -10.27
C PRO A 91 -22.62 -11.88 -9.83
N MET A 92 -21.70 -11.75 -10.78
CA MET A 92 -20.31 -11.40 -10.51
C MET A 92 -20.17 -9.96 -10.02
N ALA A 93 -20.91 -9.02 -10.60
CA ALA A 93 -20.91 -7.62 -10.16
C ALA A 93 -21.54 -7.48 -8.77
N THR A 94 -22.64 -8.17 -8.48
CA THR A 94 -23.26 -8.16 -7.15
C THR A 94 -22.32 -8.74 -6.09
N GLY A 95 -21.70 -9.90 -6.36
CA GLY A 95 -20.72 -10.49 -5.45
C GLY A 95 -19.46 -9.63 -5.25
N TYR A 96 -19.07 -8.87 -6.27
CA TYR A 96 -17.97 -7.91 -6.16
C TYR A 96 -18.31 -6.75 -5.22
N ILE A 97 -19.53 -6.20 -5.32
CA ILE A 97 -20.04 -5.16 -4.40
C ILE A 97 -20.03 -5.68 -2.96
N GLU A 98 -20.56 -6.88 -2.73
CA GLU A 98 -20.61 -7.49 -1.40
C GLU A 98 -19.22 -7.73 -0.81
N TYR A 99 -18.27 -8.17 -1.62
CA TYR A 99 -16.93 -8.51 -1.14
C TYR A 99 -16.07 -7.28 -0.81
N PHE A 100 -16.07 -6.25 -1.68
CA PHE A 100 -15.20 -5.09 -1.50
C PHE A 100 -15.86 -3.93 -0.75
N GLY A 101 -17.19 -3.90 -0.69
CA GLY A 101 -17.96 -2.77 -0.18
C GLY A 101 -17.81 -1.52 -1.04
N THR A 102 -18.68 -0.54 -0.81
CA THR A 102 -18.68 0.73 -1.56
C THR A 102 -18.12 1.90 -0.75
N GLU A 103 -17.86 1.68 0.55
CA GLU A 103 -17.29 2.68 1.45
C GLU A 103 -15.77 2.77 1.29
N MET A 104 -15.26 4.00 1.28
CA MET A 104 -13.82 4.24 1.26
C MET A 104 -13.21 4.14 2.66
N THR A 105 -11.98 3.65 2.73
CA THR A 105 -11.22 3.46 3.96
C THR A 105 -9.90 4.25 3.94
N GLY A 106 -9.53 4.78 5.10
CA GLY A 106 -8.20 5.36 5.34
C GLY A 106 -7.15 4.32 5.76
N MET A 107 -7.52 3.04 5.80
CA MET A 107 -6.66 1.95 6.26
C MET A 107 -6.31 1.03 5.10
N PRO A 108 -5.02 0.66 4.93
CA PRO A 108 -4.63 -0.41 4.03
C PRO A 108 -5.23 -1.74 4.49
N ASN A 109 -5.15 -2.76 3.62
CA ASN A 109 -5.43 -4.11 4.06
C ASN A 109 -4.40 -4.59 5.12
N PRO A 110 -4.75 -5.59 5.94
CA PRO A 110 -3.88 -6.08 7.01
C PRO A 110 -2.50 -6.55 6.53
N VAL A 111 -2.40 -7.06 5.29
CA VAL A 111 -1.14 -7.52 4.71
C VAL A 111 -0.19 -6.35 4.44
N MET A 112 -0.68 -5.28 3.81
CA MET A 112 0.10 -4.07 3.56
C MET A 112 0.47 -3.37 4.86
N MET A 113 -0.38 -3.42 5.88
CA MET A 113 -0.05 -2.94 7.22
C MET A 113 1.13 -3.72 7.81
N LEU A 114 1.06 -5.05 7.78
CA LEU A 114 2.13 -5.91 8.30
C LEU A 114 3.46 -5.64 7.59
N VAL A 115 3.43 -5.55 6.25
CA VAL A 115 4.63 -5.27 5.45
C VAL A 115 5.20 -3.89 5.75
N GLY A 116 4.35 -2.87 5.88
CA GLY A 116 4.78 -1.52 6.25
C GLY A 116 5.45 -1.48 7.62
N VAL A 117 4.80 -2.05 8.65
CA VAL A 117 5.31 -2.04 10.03
C VAL A 117 6.62 -2.82 10.11
N THR A 118 6.67 -4.03 9.54
CA THR A 118 7.89 -4.84 9.56
C THR A 118 9.03 -4.19 8.76
N GLY A 119 8.72 -3.60 7.60
CA GLY A 119 9.70 -2.84 6.81
C GLY A 119 10.30 -1.65 7.58
N LEU A 120 9.46 -0.91 8.32
CA LEU A 120 9.91 0.17 9.19
C LEU A 120 10.84 -0.35 10.29
N LEU A 121 10.46 -1.42 10.98
CA LEU A 121 11.26 -2.01 12.05
C LEU A 121 12.63 -2.49 11.53
N ILE A 122 12.65 -3.15 10.36
CA ILE A 122 13.90 -3.59 9.72
C ILE A 122 14.80 -2.41 9.38
N ALA A 123 14.24 -1.29 8.92
CA ALA A 123 15.02 -0.10 8.60
C ALA A 123 15.55 0.62 9.86
N LEU A 124 14.76 0.69 10.92
CA LEU A 124 15.18 1.37 12.16
C LEU A 124 16.15 0.52 12.99
N ALA A 125 16.03 -0.81 12.94
CA ALA A 125 16.81 -1.71 13.78
C ALA A 125 18.34 -1.47 13.76
N PRO A 126 19.02 -1.44 12.59
CA PRO A 126 20.48 -1.25 12.55
C PRO A 126 20.94 0.12 13.06
N LEU A 127 20.07 1.14 13.08
CA LEU A 127 20.42 2.48 13.52
C LEU A 127 20.41 2.60 15.05
N TRP A 128 19.48 1.91 15.70
CA TRP A 128 19.13 2.13 17.11
C TRP A 128 19.41 0.93 18.01
N PHE A 129 19.48 -0.29 17.48
CA PHE A 129 19.85 -1.48 18.24
C PHE A 129 21.29 -1.89 17.90
N ASN A 130 22.11 -2.03 18.94
CA ASN A 130 23.47 -2.51 18.83
C ASN A 130 23.42 -4.02 18.62
N SER A 131 23.95 -4.54 17.50
CA SER A 131 24.06 -5.99 17.27
C SER A 131 25.33 -6.60 17.87
N SER A 132 25.98 -5.89 18.80
CA SER A 132 27.31 -6.18 19.35
C SER A 132 27.32 -6.46 20.85
N ASP A 133 26.17 -6.84 21.42
CA ASP A 133 26.10 -7.54 22.71
C ASP A 133 26.12 -9.06 22.49
#